data_AF-A0A8S1RU72-F1
#
_entry.id   AF-A0A8S1RU72-F1
#
_cell.length_a   1.000
_cell.length_b   1.000
_cell.length_c   1.000
_cell.angle_alpha   90.00
_cell.angle_beta   90.00
_cell.angle_gamma   90.00
#
_symmetry.space_group_name_H-M   'P 1'
#
loop_
_entity.id
_entity.type
_entity.pdbx_description
1 polymer ?
#
loop_
_entity_poly.entity_id
_entity_poly.type
_entity_poly.pdbx_seq_one_letter_code
_entity_poly.pdbx_strand_id
1 'polypeptide(L)'
;MTLCFELLNLRPKFMRFDIWPFVIGYIALYSWWSTLDEEAPMETNPLMEKINIATFQGAEIYNDEVYYESMENIYARLTFIGLVFFHSLVYMSSYWSVQMKSKIRYFSGGNKLSLNNIRNYKYCKVLFIKQQKSYSDIVTIHQDQKNKYWIYFMENKYFYDEEKELFIRLKPNVKFNLENLERQEKIEEYEKNSLLIPMKKFSEVLKEQLMEPFHSFKFLVFRYGYQMRVESMHYLLYQCFLLHPVLQQFKE
;
A
#
# COMPACT_ATOMS: atom_id res chain seq x y z
N MET A 1 11.05 24.98 -14.40
CA MET A 1 10.99 24.13 -13.21
C MET A 1 9.69 24.48 -12.52
N THR A 2 8.79 23.51 -12.35
CA THR A 2 7.45 23.79 -11.82
C THR A 2 7.23 22.96 -10.57
N LEU A 3 6.81 23.62 -9.49
CA LEU A 3 6.39 23.00 -8.24
C LEU A 3 4.89 23.22 -8.11
N CYS A 4 4.14 22.13 -7.98
CA CYS A 4 2.71 22.17 -7.70
C CYS A 4 2.48 21.57 -6.30
N PHE A 5 1.60 22.20 -5.53
CA PHE A 5 1.26 21.77 -4.19
C PHE A 5 -0.24 21.47 -4.12
N GLU A 6 -0.59 20.35 -3.52
CA GLU A 6 -1.97 19.91 -3.30
C GLU A 6 -2.14 19.60 -1.81
N LEU A 7 -3.08 20.26 -1.14
CA LEU A 7 -3.30 20.06 0.29
C LEU A 7 -4.06 18.76 0.55
N LEU A 8 -3.62 18.00 1.55
CA LEU A 8 -4.11 16.66 1.84
C LEU A 8 -4.45 16.49 3.32
N ASN A 9 -5.58 15.85 3.60
CA ASN A 9 -5.96 15.42 4.94
C ASN A 9 -6.09 13.91 4.99
N LEU A 10 -5.60 13.29 6.07
CA LEU A 10 -5.67 11.85 6.22
C LEU A 10 -7.14 11.42 6.37
N ARG A 11 -7.56 10.46 5.56
CA ARG A 11 -8.90 9.87 5.72
C ARG A 11 -8.95 9.03 6.99
N PRO A 12 -10.09 9.01 7.70
CA PRO A 12 -10.36 7.98 8.69
C PRO A 12 -10.14 6.59 8.09
N LYS A 13 -9.63 5.65 8.89
CA LYS A 13 -9.28 4.30 8.40
C LYS A 13 -10.42 3.65 7.61
N PHE A 14 -11.67 3.79 8.07
CA PHE A 14 -12.86 3.21 7.44
C PHE A 14 -13.36 3.96 6.20
N MET A 15 -12.92 5.20 5.94
CA MET A 15 -13.31 6.00 4.76
C MET A 15 -12.31 5.91 3.62
N ARG A 16 -11.32 5.01 3.71
CA ARG A 16 -10.39 4.79 2.60
C ARG A 16 -11.15 4.20 1.41
N PHE A 17 -10.77 4.63 0.20
CA PHE A 17 -11.45 4.18 -1.03
C PHE A 17 -11.29 2.69 -1.32
N ASP A 18 -10.29 2.05 -0.75
CA ASP A 18 -10.03 0.62 -0.92
C ASP A 18 -10.86 -0.27 0.02
N ILE A 19 -11.73 0.29 0.87
CA ILE A 19 -12.51 -0.50 1.84
C ILE A 19 -13.96 -0.66 1.39
N TRP A 20 -14.70 0.44 1.24
CA TRP A 20 -16.16 0.38 1.00
C TRP A 20 -16.58 -0.40 -0.25
N PRO A 21 -15.96 -0.23 -1.42
CA PRO A 21 -16.30 -1.03 -2.60
C PRO A 21 -16.14 -2.53 -2.37
N PHE A 22 -15.12 -2.92 -1.59
CA PHE A 22 -14.87 -4.32 -1.28
C PHE A 22 -15.80 -4.86 -0.20
N VAL A 23 -16.14 -4.08 0.83
CA VAL A 23 -17.16 -4.45 1.82
C VAL A 23 -18.49 -4.76 1.12
N ILE A 24 -18.92 -3.88 0.20
CA ILE A 24 -20.12 -4.11 -0.60
C ILE A 24 -19.98 -5.37 -1.46
N GLY A 25 -18.82 -5.56 -2.10
CA GLY A 25 -18.53 -6.77 -2.88
C GLY A 25 -18.58 -8.06 -2.05
N TYR A 26 -18.07 -8.04 -0.82
CA TYR A 26 -18.13 -9.20 0.09
C TYR A 26 -19.56 -9.49 0.54
N ILE A 27 -20.36 -8.47 0.84
CA ILE A 27 -21.77 -8.65 1.21
C ILE A 27 -22.56 -9.24 0.04
N ALA A 28 -22.35 -8.73 -1.18
CA ALA A 28 -23.01 -9.25 -2.38
C ALA A 28 -22.63 -10.71 -2.65
N LEU A 29 -21.35 -11.04 -2.54
CA LEU A 29 -20.87 -12.41 -2.72
C LEU A 29 -21.37 -13.36 -1.63
N TYR A 30 -21.43 -12.91 -0.38
CA TYR A 30 -22.00 -13.68 0.71
C TYR A 30 -23.49 -13.95 0.49
N SER A 31 -24.25 -12.93 0.09
CA SER A 31 -25.67 -13.07 -0.24
C SER A 31 -25.91 -14.01 -1.41
N TRP A 32 -25.02 -14.02 -2.41
CA TRP A 32 -25.10 -14.96 -3.53
C TRP A 32 -24.71 -16.37 -3.11
N TRP A 33 -23.70 -16.52 -2.24
CA TRP A 33 -23.31 -17.81 -1.71
C TRP A 33 -24.44 -18.42 -0.88
N SER A 34 -25.08 -17.66 0.02
CA SER A 34 -26.12 -18.20 0.90
C SER A 34 -27.32 -18.76 0.15
N THR A 35 -27.64 -18.25 -1.05
CA THR A 35 -28.72 -18.80 -1.87
C THR A 35 -28.35 -20.16 -2.49
N LEU A 36 -27.06 -20.43 -2.73
CA LEU A 36 -26.62 -21.73 -3.26
C LEU A 36 -26.79 -22.86 -2.25
N ASP A 37 -26.67 -22.54 -0.95
CA ASP A 37 -26.84 -23.53 0.12
C ASP A 37 -28.33 -23.89 0.34
N GLU A 38 -29.27 -22.98 0.02
CA GLU A 38 -30.72 -23.23 0.10
C GLU A 38 -31.25 -24.08 -1.05
N GLU A 39 -30.61 -24.00 -2.23
CA GLU A 39 -31.07 -24.68 -3.44
C GLU A 39 -30.51 -26.09 -3.63
N ALA A 40 -29.54 -26.54 -2.82
CA ALA A 40 -29.01 -27.89 -2.90
C ALA A 40 -30.10 -28.91 -2.46
N PRO A 41 -30.75 -29.63 -3.39
CA PRO A 41 -31.74 -30.60 -2.98
C PRO A 41 -30.99 -31.75 -2.28
N MET A 42 -31.41 -32.11 -1.06
CA MET A 42 -31.17 -33.45 -0.54
C MET A 42 -31.96 -34.43 -1.41
N GLU A 43 -31.55 -34.66 -2.64
CA GLU A 43 -31.93 -35.88 -3.35
C GLU A 43 -31.18 -37.03 -2.68
N THR A 44 -31.70 -37.48 -1.54
CA THR A 44 -31.41 -38.83 -1.04
C THR A 44 -31.98 -39.79 -2.09
N ASN A 45 -31.19 -40.10 -3.11
CA ASN A 45 -31.60 -41.02 -4.16
C ASN A 45 -31.80 -42.40 -3.51
N PRO A 46 -33.04 -42.90 -3.38
CA PRO A 46 -33.31 -44.16 -2.66
C PRO A 46 -32.69 -45.38 -3.35
N LEU A 47 -32.17 -45.22 -4.58
CA LEU A 47 -31.36 -46.22 -5.28
C LEU A 47 -29.92 -46.31 -4.74
N MET A 48 -29.30 -45.21 -4.30
CA MET A 48 -27.97 -45.24 -3.67
C MET A 48 -27.99 -45.92 -2.31
N GLU A 49 -29.09 -45.79 -1.56
CA GLU A 49 -29.29 -46.50 -0.30
C GLU A 49 -29.40 -48.03 -0.51
N LYS A 50 -29.96 -48.48 -1.64
CA LYS A 50 -30.05 -49.91 -1.98
C LYS A 50 -28.75 -50.49 -2.55
N ILE A 51 -27.93 -49.70 -3.23
CA ILE A 51 -26.63 -50.15 -3.76
C ILE A 51 -25.62 -50.35 -2.61
N ASN A 52 -25.64 -49.48 -1.59
CA ASN A 52 -24.78 -49.63 -0.41
C ASN A 52 -25.10 -50.86 0.46
N ILE A 53 -26.31 -51.41 0.37
CA ILE A 53 -26.70 -52.63 1.11
C ILE A 53 -26.32 -53.91 0.34
N ALA A 54 -26.14 -53.84 -0.99
CA ALA A 54 -25.92 -55.01 -1.84
C ALA A 54 -24.44 -55.39 -2.04
N THR A 55 -23.50 -54.47 -1.81
CA THR A 55 -22.05 -54.72 -1.93
C THR A 55 -21.40 -54.92 -0.56
N PHE A 56 -21.78 -56.01 0.10
CA PHE A 56 -21.09 -56.52 1.29
C PHE A 56 -20.36 -57.82 0.91
N GLN A 57 -19.21 -57.69 0.24
CA GLN A 57 -18.09 -58.64 0.26
C GLN A 57 -16.96 -58.16 -0.66
N GLY A 58 -15.94 -57.52 -0.10
CA GLY A 58 -14.59 -57.54 -0.67
C GLY A 58 -14.06 -56.29 -1.38
N ALA A 59 -14.68 -55.11 -1.23
CA ALA A 59 -14.04 -53.86 -1.63
C ALA A 59 -13.93 -52.94 -0.41
N GLU A 60 -12.71 -52.59 -0.02
CA GLU A 60 -12.44 -51.40 0.79
C GLU A 60 -12.82 -50.19 -0.07
N ILE A 61 -14.11 -49.88 -0.08
CA ILE A 61 -14.62 -48.63 -0.60
C ILE A 61 -14.21 -47.60 0.44
N TYR A 62 -13.14 -46.87 0.17
CA TYR A 62 -13.03 -45.51 0.71
C TYR A 62 -14.37 -44.85 0.37
N ASN A 63 -15.17 -44.55 1.40
CA ASN A 63 -16.36 -43.71 1.33
C ASN A 63 -15.95 -42.28 0.94
N ASP A 64 -15.30 -42.13 -0.22
CA ASP A 64 -15.23 -40.88 -0.93
C ASP A 64 -16.63 -40.70 -1.53
N GLU A 65 -17.53 -40.16 -0.71
CA GLU A 65 -18.66 -39.40 -1.22
C GLU A 65 -18.05 -38.34 -2.15
N VAL A 66 -17.99 -38.65 -3.44
CA VAL A 66 -17.65 -37.68 -4.47
C VAL A 66 -18.84 -36.73 -4.52
N TYR A 67 -18.83 -35.76 -3.60
CA TYR A 67 -19.66 -34.58 -3.70
C TYR A 67 -19.24 -33.91 -5.01
N TYR A 68 -20.04 -34.11 -6.04
CA TYR A 68 -20.00 -33.25 -7.20
C TYR A 68 -20.41 -31.87 -6.71
N GLU A 69 -19.43 -31.08 -6.25
CA GLU A 69 -19.64 -29.67 -5.95
C GLU A 69 -20.32 -29.07 -7.18
N SER A 70 -21.46 -28.42 -6.99
CA SER A 70 -22.13 -27.72 -8.07
C SER A 70 -21.10 -26.76 -8.68
N MET A 71 -21.07 -26.68 -10.02
CA MET A 71 -20.17 -25.75 -10.73
C MET A 71 -20.30 -24.33 -10.16
N GLU A 72 -21.51 -23.97 -9.69
CA GLU A 72 -21.81 -22.70 -9.03
C GLU A 72 -21.05 -22.49 -7.71
N ASN A 73 -20.90 -23.51 -6.87
CA ASN A 73 -20.09 -23.43 -5.64
C ASN A 73 -18.60 -23.21 -5.98
N ILE A 74 -18.10 -23.88 -7.02
CA ILE A 74 -16.74 -23.68 -7.53
C ILE A 74 -16.57 -22.23 -8.01
N TYR A 75 -17.53 -21.67 -8.75
CA TYR A 75 -17.48 -20.28 -9.19
C TYR A 75 -17.52 -19.30 -8.02
N ALA A 76 -18.41 -19.49 -7.03
CA ALA A 76 -18.49 -18.63 -5.85
C ALA A 76 -17.15 -18.59 -5.08
N ARG A 77 -16.49 -19.74 -4.92
CA ARG A 77 -15.14 -19.85 -4.33
C ARG A 77 -14.09 -19.10 -5.14
N LEU A 78 -14.07 -19.30 -6.46
CA LEU A 78 -13.13 -18.61 -7.34
C LEU A 78 -13.36 -17.09 -7.33
N THR A 79 -14.61 -16.64 -7.30
CA THR A 79 -14.96 -15.22 -7.19
C THR A 79 -14.51 -14.65 -5.85
N PHE A 80 -14.64 -15.39 -4.74
CA PHE A 80 -14.12 -14.97 -3.44
C PHE A 80 -12.60 -14.78 -3.47
N ILE A 81 -11.86 -15.77 -3.98
CA ILE A 81 -10.41 -15.70 -4.11
C ILE A 81 -10.01 -14.51 -4.99
N GLY A 82 -10.69 -14.32 -6.14
CA GLY A 82 -10.46 -13.21 -7.04
C GLY A 82 -10.71 -11.85 -6.38
N LEU A 83 -11.78 -11.72 -5.58
CA LEU A 83 -12.12 -10.49 -4.87
C LEU A 83 -11.08 -10.16 -3.79
N VAL A 84 -10.64 -11.14 -2.99
CA VAL A 84 -9.58 -10.98 -1.98
C VAL A 84 -8.25 -10.60 -2.63
N PHE A 85 -7.92 -11.24 -3.75
CA PHE A 85 -6.72 -10.92 -4.52
C PHE A 85 -6.77 -9.49 -5.06
N PHE A 86 -7.89 -9.08 -5.67
CA PHE A 86 -8.08 -7.74 -6.19
C PHE A 86 -8.03 -6.67 -5.07
N HIS A 87 -8.63 -6.95 -3.91
CA HIS A 87 -8.54 -6.07 -2.74
C HIS A 87 -7.09 -5.87 -2.29
N SER A 88 -6.32 -6.95 -2.24
CA SER A 88 -4.91 -6.92 -1.89
C SER A 88 -4.08 -6.11 -2.90
N LEU A 89 -4.37 -6.25 -4.19
CA LEU A 89 -3.72 -5.46 -5.25
C LEU A 89 -4.02 -3.96 -5.12
N VAL A 90 -5.28 -3.59 -4.89
CA VAL A 90 -5.67 -2.18 -4.71
C VAL A 90 -4.97 -1.61 -3.47
N TYR A 91 -4.94 -2.35 -2.37
CA TYR A 91 -4.21 -1.95 -1.16
C TYR A 91 -2.71 -1.75 -1.44
N MET A 92 -2.07 -2.69 -2.14
CA MET A 92 -0.64 -2.64 -2.48
C MET A 92 -0.30 -1.53 -3.47
N SER A 93 -1.20 -1.17 -4.38
CA SER A 93 -1.02 -0.07 -5.33
C SER A 93 -0.70 1.27 -4.63
N SER A 94 -1.23 1.47 -3.41
CA SER A 94 -0.98 2.65 -2.58
C SER A 94 0.47 2.74 -2.08
N TYR A 95 1.23 1.66 -2.11
CA TYR A 95 2.65 1.64 -1.72
C TYR A 95 3.60 1.85 -2.90
N TRP A 96 3.11 1.64 -4.13
CA TRP A 96 3.93 1.72 -5.34
C TRP A 96 3.86 3.09 -5.99
N SER A 97 2.70 3.74 -5.95
CA SER A 97 2.51 5.06 -6.53
C SER A 97 2.06 6.07 -5.47
N VAL A 98 2.80 7.17 -5.35
CA VAL A 98 2.41 8.30 -4.50
C VAL A 98 1.09 8.91 -4.95
N GLN A 99 0.81 8.88 -6.26
CA GLN A 99 -0.48 9.34 -6.78
C GLN A 99 -1.62 8.46 -6.27
N MET A 100 -1.50 7.13 -6.37
CA MET A 100 -2.50 6.21 -5.82
C MET A 100 -2.61 6.32 -4.30
N LYS A 101 -1.48 6.46 -3.61
CA LYS A 101 -1.44 6.72 -2.16
C LYS A 101 -2.26 7.95 -1.78
N SER A 102 -2.09 9.06 -2.51
CA SER A 102 -2.81 10.31 -2.28
C SER A 102 -4.32 10.13 -2.46
N LYS A 103 -4.75 9.45 -3.54
CA LYS A 103 -6.16 9.21 -3.82
C LYS A 103 -6.82 8.30 -2.78
N ILE A 104 -6.18 7.18 -2.45
CA ILE A 104 -6.75 6.15 -1.57
C ILE A 104 -6.83 6.61 -0.11
N ARG A 105 -5.77 7.25 0.39
CA ARG A 105 -5.60 7.52 1.84
C ARG A 105 -5.93 8.95 2.27
N TYR A 106 -6.03 9.90 1.34
CA TYR A 106 -6.19 11.32 1.68
C TYR A 106 -7.42 11.94 1.02
N PHE A 107 -8.03 12.90 1.71
CA PHE A 107 -8.96 13.85 1.11
C PHE A 107 -8.14 14.98 0.49
N SER A 108 -8.42 15.29 -0.77
CA SER A 108 -7.80 16.43 -1.45
C SER A 108 -8.57 17.70 -1.10
N GLY A 109 -7.86 18.70 -0.60
CA GLY A 109 -8.36 20.06 -0.42
C GLY A 109 -8.29 20.89 -1.69
N GLY A 110 -7.83 20.31 -2.80
CA GLY A 110 -7.53 21.01 -4.04
C GLY A 110 -6.20 21.78 -4.00
N ASN A 111 -6.04 22.65 -4.99
CA ASN A 111 -4.79 23.40 -5.23
C ASN A 111 -4.80 24.81 -4.61
N LYS A 112 -5.89 25.21 -3.95
CA LYS A 112 -6.00 26.54 -3.34
C LYS A 112 -5.28 26.54 -1.98
N LEU A 113 -4.10 27.14 -1.97
CA LEU A 113 -3.20 27.22 -0.82
C LEU A 113 -3.50 28.46 0.04
N SER A 114 -4.77 28.69 0.38
CA SER A 114 -5.11 29.79 1.29
C SER A 114 -4.68 29.46 2.72
N LEU A 115 -4.39 30.49 3.53
CA LEU A 115 -3.96 30.33 4.92
C LEU A 115 -4.97 29.50 5.76
N ASN A 116 -6.26 29.74 5.56
CA ASN A 116 -7.34 28.99 6.22
C ASN A 116 -7.32 27.51 5.85
N ASN A 117 -7.00 27.18 4.59
CA ASN A 117 -6.87 25.80 4.17
C ASN A 117 -5.63 25.18 4.84
N ILE A 118 -4.47 25.82 4.77
CA ILE A 118 -3.22 25.28 5.33
C ILE A 118 -3.34 24.96 6.82
N ARG A 119 -4.07 25.79 7.58
CA ARG A 119 -4.40 25.51 8.99
C ARG A 119 -5.14 24.18 9.20
N ASN A 120 -6.03 23.85 8.28
CA ASN A 120 -6.88 22.67 8.37
C ASN A 120 -6.24 21.40 7.80
N TYR A 121 -5.22 21.54 6.94
CA TYR A 121 -4.56 20.42 6.27
C TYR A 121 -3.21 20.08 6.92
N LYS A 122 -3.00 18.79 7.23
CA LYS A 122 -1.75 18.33 7.87
C LYS A 122 -0.69 17.87 6.89
N TYR A 123 -1.06 17.55 5.66
CA TYR A 123 -0.17 17.01 4.65
C TYR A 123 -0.24 17.84 3.37
N CYS A 124 0.84 17.82 2.60
CA CYS A 124 0.92 18.43 1.29
C CYS A 124 1.51 17.43 0.32
N LYS A 125 0.87 17.21 -0.82
CA LYS A 125 1.47 16.52 -1.95
C LYS A 125 2.22 17.53 -2.80
N VAL A 126 3.50 17.27 -2.98
CA VAL A 126 4.40 18.10 -3.80
C VAL A 126 4.63 17.37 -5.10
N LEU A 127 4.35 18.03 -6.22
CA LEU A 127 4.69 17.56 -7.56
C LEU A 127 5.77 18.47 -8.12
N PHE A 128 6.93 17.88 -8.37
CA PHE A 128 8.09 18.53 -8.92
C PHE A 128 8.31 18.09 -10.36
N ILE A 129 8.22 19.03 -11.30
CA ILE A 129 8.39 18.77 -12.73
C ILE A 129 9.66 19.49 -13.21
N LYS A 130 10.66 18.69 -13.63
CA LYS A 130 11.90 19.18 -14.23
C LYS A 130 12.14 18.45 -15.55
N GLN A 131 11.94 19.17 -16.65
CA GLN A 131 12.10 18.65 -18.02
C GLN A 131 11.25 17.39 -18.22
N GLN A 132 11.88 16.22 -18.38
CA GLN A 132 11.22 14.92 -18.59
C GLN A 132 11.01 14.12 -17.31
N LYS A 133 11.58 14.53 -16.18
CA LYS A 133 11.43 13.82 -14.90
C LYS A 133 10.40 14.51 -14.02
N SER A 134 9.48 13.72 -13.48
CA SER A 134 8.55 14.16 -12.45
C SER A 134 8.83 13.39 -11.16
N TYR A 135 8.85 14.13 -10.06
CA TYR A 135 9.00 13.57 -8.72
C TYR A 135 7.78 14.00 -7.92
N SER A 136 7.17 13.07 -7.19
CA SER A 136 6.03 13.37 -6.35
C SER A 136 6.24 12.76 -4.98
N ASP A 137 5.95 13.52 -3.93
CA ASP A 137 5.98 13.03 -2.56
C ASP A 137 4.85 13.65 -1.73
N ILE A 138 4.50 13.01 -0.61
CA ILE A 138 3.55 13.52 0.38
C ILE A 138 4.33 13.88 1.64
N VAL A 139 4.42 15.17 1.90
CA VAL A 139 5.18 15.74 3.02
C VAL A 139 4.25 16.23 4.11
N THR A 140 4.73 16.25 5.35
CA THR A 140 4.00 16.83 6.48
C THR A 140 4.16 18.35 6.49
N ILE A 141 3.06 19.06 6.74
CA ILE A 141 3.09 20.50 6.99
C ILE A 141 3.43 20.70 8.46
N HIS A 142 4.51 21.43 8.72
CA HIS A 142 4.94 21.79 10.05
C HIS A 142 4.53 23.22 10.36
N GLN A 143 4.19 23.47 11.62
CA GLN A 143 3.84 24.78 12.13
C GLN A 143 4.83 25.16 13.22
N ASP A 144 5.38 26.35 13.12
CA ASP A 144 6.24 26.94 14.14
C ASP A 144 5.41 27.72 15.18
N GLN A 145 6.00 28.04 16.35
CA GLN A 145 5.34 28.79 17.43
C GLN A 145 4.80 30.15 16.98
N LYS A 146 5.46 30.76 15.97
CA LYS A 146 5.08 32.03 15.34
C LYS A 146 3.98 31.88 14.27
N ASN A 147 3.28 30.74 14.22
CA ASN A 147 2.28 30.39 13.19
C ASN A 147 2.81 30.40 11.75
N LYS A 148 4.12 30.29 11.55
CA LYS A 148 4.73 30.11 10.23
C LYS A 148 4.61 28.64 9.82
N TYR A 149 4.12 28.39 8.61
CA TYR A 149 4.01 27.04 8.05
C TYR A 149 5.20 26.75 7.14
N TRP A 150 5.73 25.54 7.22
CA TRP A 150 6.81 25.10 6.35
C TRP A 150 6.74 23.60 6.05
N ILE A 151 7.39 23.20 4.97
CA ILE A 151 7.52 21.81 4.53
C ILE A 151 8.98 21.48 4.19
N TYR A 152 9.38 20.23 4.41
CA TYR A 152 10.65 19.70 3.90
C TYR A 152 10.37 18.86 2.64
N PHE A 153 11.01 19.23 1.53
CA PHE A 153 10.92 18.47 0.28
C PHE A 153 12.28 18.45 -0.42
N MET A 154 12.75 17.24 -0.78
CA MET A 154 14.06 17.03 -1.43
C MET A 154 15.20 17.75 -0.69
N GLU A 155 15.28 17.56 0.64
CA GLU A 155 16.30 18.18 1.51
C GLU A 155 16.29 19.72 1.53
N ASN A 156 15.19 20.35 1.11
CA ASN A 156 15.06 21.79 1.17
C ASN A 156 13.83 22.18 2.00
N LYS A 157 14.02 23.11 2.93
CA LYS A 157 12.92 23.79 3.63
C LYS A 157 12.24 24.81 2.72
N TYR A 158 10.91 24.73 2.65
CA TYR A 158 10.06 25.73 1.98
C TYR A 158 9.13 26.35 3.01
N PHE A 159 9.07 27.67 3.03
CA PHE A 159 8.16 28.43 3.89
C PHE A 159 6.94 28.85 3.10
N TYR A 160 5.79 28.85 3.74
CA TYR A 160 4.58 29.39 3.16
C TYR A 160 4.66 30.92 3.11
N ASP A 161 4.48 31.49 1.92
CA ASP A 161 4.36 32.93 1.70
C ASP A 161 2.86 33.24 1.51
N GLU A 162 2.28 34.00 2.45
CA GLU A 162 0.85 34.35 2.46
C GLU A 162 0.46 35.21 1.25
N GLU A 163 1.35 36.10 0.79
CA GLU A 163 1.04 37.03 -0.31
C GLU A 163 0.94 36.31 -1.65
N LYS A 164 1.77 35.28 -1.84
CA LYS A 164 1.81 34.49 -3.08
C LYS A 164 1.00 33.21 -3.01
N GLU A 165 0.44 32.90 -1.84
CA GLU A 165 -0.24 31.65 -1.54
C GLU A 165 0.58 30.41 -1.99
N LEU A 166 1.89 30.42 -1.78
CA LEU A 166 2.79 29.38 -2.29
C LEU A 166 3.90 29.06 -1.29
N PHE A 167 4.37 27.82 -1.31
CA PHE A 167 5.56 27.43 -0.58
C PHE A 167 6.81 27.83 -1.36
N ILE A 168 7.61 28.72 -0.79
CA ILE A 168 8.79 29.31 -1.41
C ILE A 168 10.03 28.95 -0.61
N ARG A 169 11.09 28.62 -1.34
CA ARG A 169 12.41 28.42 -0.76
C ARG A 169 13.08 29.78 -0.57
N LEU A 170 13.40 30.12 0.67
CA LEU A 170 14.25 31.28 0.97
C LEU A 170 15.67 30.99 0.47
N LYS A 171 16.15 31.81 -0.46
CA LYS A 171 17.54 31.77 -0.91
C LYS A 171 18.36 32.76 -0.07
N PRO A 172 19.56 32.41 0.37
CA PRO A 172 20.44 33.36 1.03
C PRO A 172 20.76 34.52 0.07
N ASN A 173 20.62 35.75 0.54
CA ASN A 173 21.00 36.93 -0.22
C ASN A 173 22.51 37.14 -0.04
N VAL A 174 23.30 36.77 -1.06
CA VAL A 174 24.78 36.76 -1.01
C VAL A 174 25.38 38.17 -1.17
N LYS A 175 24.58 39.25 -1.07
CA LYS A 175 25.11 40.60 -1.00
C LYS A 175 25.77 40.80 0.38
N PHE A 176 27.04 40.45 0.45
CA PHE A 176 27.91 40.56 1.63
C PHE A 176 27.98 42.01 2.13
N ASN A 177 27.25 42.31 3.21
CA ASN A 177 27.60 43.38 4.14
C ASN A 177 27.99 42.71 5.45
N LEU A 178 29.30 42.68 5.72
CA LEU A 178 29.89 42.09 6.93
C LEU A 178 29.33 42.70 8.23
N GLU A 179 28.85 43.95 8.17
CA GLU A 179 28.27 44.68 9.31
C GLU A 179 26.94 44.10 9.85
N ASN A 180 26.25 43.24 9.09
CA ASN A 180 24.95 42.67 9.49
C ASN A 180 25.03 41.27 10.13
N LEU A 181 26.24 40.70 10.28
CA LEU A 181 26.45 39.35 10.84
C LEU A 181 26.14 39.23 12.34
N GLU A 182 26.10 40.35 13.07
CA GLU A 182 25.88 40.35 14.53
C GLU A 182 24.41 40.11 14.94
N ARG A 183 23.45 40.17 14.00
CA ARG A 183 22.05 39.88 14.31
C ARG A 183 21.78 38.38 14.29
N GLN A 184 21.93 37.75 15.45
CA GLN A 184 21.61 36.34 15.74
C GLN A 184 20.17 35.89 15.40
N GLU A 185 19.27 36.82 15.08
CA GLU A 185 17.82 36.57 14.93
C GLU A 185 17.40 35.75 13.70
N LYS A 186 18.29 35.49 12.72
CA LYS A 186 17.92 34.79 11.47
C LYS A 186 18.34 33.33 11.38
N ILE A 187 19.00 32.78 12.40
CA ILE A 187 19.51 31.41 12.35
C ILE A 187 18.38 30.37 12.25
N GLU A 188 17.17 30.67 12.75
CA GLU A 188 15.99 29.76 12.67
C GLU A 188 15.41 29.62 11.25
N GLU A 189 15.59 30.64 10.40
CA GLU A 189 15.05 30.65 9.04
C GLU A 189 15.90 29.84 8.06
N TYR A 190 17.19 29.73 8.35
CA TYR A 190 18.13 28.94 7.57
C TYR A 190 18.36 27.57 8.22
N GLU A 191 18.60 26.56 7.40
CA GLU A 191 19.02 25.26 7.93
C GLU A 191 20.42 25.40 8.54
N LYS A 192 20.68 24.63 9.60
CA LYS A 192 22.03 24.52 10.16
C LYS A 192 22.96 24.03 9.05
N ASN A 193 24.17 24.59 9.00
CA ASN A 193 25.19 24.16 8.05
C ASN A 193 25.73 22.79 8.48
N SER A 194 24.96 21.74 8.21
CA SER A 194 25.28 20.34 8.50
C SER A 194 25.09 19.54 7.22
N LEU A 195 26.14 18.86 6.79
CA LEU A 195 26.07 17.91 5.69
C LEU A 195 25.59 16.56 6.23
N LEU A 196 24.28 16.43 6.41
CA LEU A 196 23.66 15.16 6.77
C LEU A 196 23.23 14.46 5.48
N ILE A 197 23.94 13.40 5.12
CA ILE A 197 23.55 12.55 3.99
C ILE A 197 22.46 11.60 4.50
N PRO A 198 21.22 11.67 4.02
CA PRO A 198 20.17 10.78 4.50
C PRO A 198 20.47 9.35 4.06
N MET A 199 20.61 8.46 5.04
CA MET A 199 20.62 7.02 4.77
C MET A 199 19.19 6.57 4.45
N LYS A 200 19.02 5.83 3.35
CA LYS A 200 17.73 5.20 3.03
C LYS A 200 17.32 4.30 4.18
N LYS A 201 16.02 4.25 4.48
CA LYS A 201 15.50 3.29 5.46
C LYS A 201 15.70 1.88 4.91
N PHE A 202 16.05 0.93 5.77
CA PHE A 202 16.19 -0.48 5.39
C PHE A 202 14.98 -1.01 4.62
N SER A 203 13.76 -0.60 4.99
CA SER A 203 12.53 -0.98 4.27
C SER A 203 12.49 -0.53 2.81
N GLU A 204 13.10 0.63 2.49
CA GLU A 204 13.17 1.15 1.13
C GLU A 204 14.22 0.39 0.33
N VAL A 205 15.38 0.12 0.92
CA VAL A 205 16.43 -0.71 0.32
C VAL A 205 15.90 -2.11 0.05
N LEU A 206 15.26 -2.75 1.04
CA LEU A 206 14.63 -4.06 0.87
C LEU A 206 13.56 -4.04 -0.22
N LYS A 207 12.74 -2.99 -0.31
CA LYS A 207 11.75 -2.84 -1.37
C LYS A 207 12.42 -2.74 -2.74
N GLU A 208 13.50 -1.98 -2.88
CA GLU A 208 14.27 -1.89 -4.12
C GLU A 208 14.80 -3.28 -4.53
N GLN A 209 15.40 -4.01 -3.59
CA GLN A 209 15.89 -5.38 -3.80
C GLN A 209 14.79 -6.37 -4.21
N LEU A 210 13.61 -6.32 -3.56
CA LEU A 210 12.46 -7.15 -3.93
C LEU A 210 11.92 -6.82 -5.34
N MET A 211 12.12 -5.60 -5.81
CA MET A 211 11.68 -5.16 -7.12
C MET A 211 12.69 -5.47 -8.22
N GLU A 212 13.96 -5.71 -7.87
CA GLU A 212 15.01 -6.06 -8.83
C GLU A 212 14.57 -7.25 -9.72
N PRO A 213 14.98 -7.24 -10.99
CA PRO A 213 14.56 -8.23 -11.97
C PRO A 213 15.21 -9.61 -11.76
N PHE A 214 16.04 -9.80 -10.72
CA PHE A 214 16.63 -11.11 -10.46
C PHE A 214 15.52 -12.15 -10.29
N HIS A 215 15.45 -13.01 -11.31
CA HIS A 215 14.46 -14.06 -11.49
C HIS A 215 14.27 -14.90 -10.24
N SER A 216 15.31 -15.09 -9.42
CA SER A 216 15.30 -15.94 -8.25
C SER A 216 14.16 -15.60 -7.27
N PHE A 217 14.01 -14.39 -6.74
CA PHE A 217 13.01 -14.18 -5.68
C PHE A 217 11.55 -14.31 -6.17
N LYS A 218 11.22 -13.71 -7.32
CA LYS A 218 9.87 -13.80 -7.90
C LYS A 218 9.52 -15.22 -8.35
N PHE A 219 10.47 -15.93 -8.98
CA PHE A 219 10.28 -17.34 -9.34
C PHE A 219 10.23 -18.24 -8.13
N LEU A 220 11.01 -17.96 -7.08
CA LEU A 220 10.98 -18.73 -5.84
C LEU A 220 9.62 -18.59 -5.16
N VAL A 221 9.10 -17.37 -4.99
CA VAL A 221 7.76 -17.18 -4.39
C VAL A 221 6.68 -17.89 -5.22
N PHE A 222 6.73 -17.80 -6.55
CA PHE A 222 5.77 -18.50 -7.41
C PHE A 222 5.92 -20.02 -7.34
N ARG A 223 7.16 -20.53 -7.40
CA ARG A 223 7.49 -21.94 -7.27
C ARG A 223 7.04 -22.50 -5.93
N TYR A 224 7.30 -21.78 -4.83
CA TYR A 224 6.86 -22.15 -3.50
C TYR A 224 5.34 -22.10 -3.38
N GLY A 225 4.68 -21.09 -3.94
CA GLY A 225 3.21 -21.05 -4.00
C GLY A 225 2.62 -22.26 -4.74
N TYR A 226 3.28 -22.73 -5.81
CA TYR A 226 2.89 -23.95 -6.50
C TYR A 226 3.19 -25.21 -5.67
N GLN A 227 4.34 -25.27 -5.02
CA GLN A 227 4.79 -26.40 -4.22
C GLN A 227 3.97 -26.57 -2.92
N MET A 228 3.47 -25.48 -2.34
CA MET A 228 2.46 -25.50 -1.25
C MET A 228 1.24 -26.36 -1.59
N ARG A 229 0.88 -26.45 -2.87
CA ARG A 229 -0.28 -27.23 -3.32
C ARG A 229 -0.02 -28.73 -3.36
N VAL A 230 1.25 -29.14 -3.48
CA VAL A 230 1.65 -30.52 -3.80
C VAL A 230 2.38 -31.19 -2.63
N GLU A 231 3.13 -30.45 -1.82
CA GLU A 231 4.02 -31.00 -0.79
C GLU A 231 3.66 -30.57 0.64
N SER A 232 4.25 -31.26 1.63
CA SER A 232 4.05 -30.96 3.04
C SER A 232 4.54 -29.55 3.42
N MET A 233 3.71 -28.82 4.18
CA MET A 233 3.99 -27.47 4.70
C MET A 233 5.37 -27.32 5.39
N HIS A 234 5.87 -28.38 6.01
CA HIS A 234 7.14 -28.38 6.74
C HIS A 234 8.36 -28.10 5.85
N TYR A 235 8.39 -28.68 4.65
CA TYR A 235 9.51 -28.52 3.72
C TYR A 235 9.60 -27.07 3.21
N LEU A 236 8.45 -26.44 3.01
CA LEU A 236 8.37 -25.06 2.55
C LEU A 236 8.79 -24.06 3.63
N LEU A 237 8.39 -24.26 4.88
CA LEU A 237 8.84 -23.43 6.00
C LEU A 237 10.36 -23.49 6.16
N TYR A 238 10.95 -24.69 6.01
CA TYR A 238 12.40 -24.87 6.06
C TYR A 238 13.11 -24.12 4.92
N GLN A 239 12.60 -24.21 3.69
CA GLN A 239 13.16 -23.50 2.54
C GLN A 239 13.02 -21.98 2.63
N CYS A 240 11.88 -21.47 3.13
CA CYS A 240 11.71 -20.05 3.44
C CYS A 240 12.70 -19.57 4.51
N PHE A 241 12.97 -20.40 5.52
CA PHE A 241 13.93 -20.08 6.57
C PHE A 241 15.37 -20.06 6.04
N LEU A 242 15.73 -20.95 5.12
CA LEU A 242 17.05 -20.94 4.45
C LEU A 242 17.30 -19.73 3.53
N LEU A 243 16.24 -19.04 3.09
CA LEU A 243 16.35 -17.77 2.36
C LEU A 243 16.61 -16.57 3.29
N HIS A 244 16.32 -16.69 4.59
CA HIS A 244 16.49 -15.62 5.56
C HIS A 244 17.97 -15.23 5.83
N PRO A 245 18.95 -16.15 5.90
CA PRO A 245 20.37 -15.80 6.01
C PRO A 245 20.92 -14.93 4.87
N VAL A 246 20.42 -15.13 3.64
CA VAL A 246 20.79 -14.29 2.49
C VAL A 246 20.34 -12.85 2.71
N LEU A 247 19.24 -12.63 3.45
CA LEU A 247 18.78 -11.30 3.84
C LEU A 247 19.56 -10.73 5.06
N GLN A 248 20.15 -11.58 5.90
CA GLN A 248 20.96 -11.14 7.05
C GLN A 248 22.32 -10.58 6.67
N GLN A 249 22.89 -11.00 5.53
CA GLN A 249 24.16 -10.42 5.02
C GLN A 249 24.07 -8.92 4.68
N PHE A 250 22.85 -8.35 4.64
CA PHE A 250 22.62 -6.92 4.40
C PHE A 250 22.42 -6.10 5.68
N LYS A 251 22.63 -6.70 6.87
CA LYS A 251 22.49 -6.01 8.16
C LYS A 251 23.83 -5.46 8.69
N GLU A 252 24.94 -5.78 8.03
CA GLU A 252 26.29 -5.22 8.26
C GLU A 252 26.60 -4.13 7.22
#